data_AF-X1TH92-F1
#
_entry.id   AF-X1TH92-F1
#
_cell.length_a   1.000
_cell.length_b   1.000
_cell.length_c   1.000
_cell.angle_alpha   90.00
_cell.angle_beta   90.00
_cell.angle_gamma   90.00
#
_symmetry.space_group_name_H-M   'P 1'
#
loop_
_entity.id
_entity.type
_entity.pdbx_description
1 polymer ?
#
loop_
_entity_poly.entity_id
_entity_poly.type
_entity_poly.pdbx_seq_one_letter_code
_entity_poly.pdbx_strand_id
1 'polypeptide(L)'
;DGNNEEIEVTDLWTGGITADVRPANHYGASTVLTATTLEFEPVQFVITSPGGGDGTLGTFVLGSDVRPQVITLTVTDDSTPGSEVWSVESPLAPKDDLPDATTAVAYTKPNELILGFTITAGGTAWTDGDTIVVDVIPFKQDALINGLVIPDVVAKRRIQFVITANDEDSLTVRLSDDMTVDAVATDIFMVIAPQELSYGYDGLDALTDADYLQYLSPVDSPMNDLFGKNYGLVKLASPGVTSTAVQKAGEAYAEARNYQWRIEIPSNITQETDAEEHVNDTIGRNDFG
;
A
#
# COMPACT_ATOMS: atom_id res chain seq x y z
N ASP A 1 -13.29 14.82 -30.31
CA ASP A 1 -14.21 13.68 -30.14
C ASP A 1 -15.35 14.14 -29.24
N GLY A 2 -16.36 13.30 -28.99
CA GLY A 2 -17.53 13.65 -28.16
C GLY A 2 -17.61 12.88 -26.85
N ASN A 3 -16.50 12.26 -26.41
CA ASN A 3 -16.47 11.46 -25.19
C ASN A 3 -15.93 12.34 -24.06
N ASN A 4 -16.80 13.18 -23.51
CA ASN A 4 -16.50 13.82 -22.24
C ASN A 4 -16.67 12.75 -21.15
N GLU A 5 -15.57 12.07 -20.82
CA GLU A 5 -15.51 11.15 -19.69
C GLU A 5 -15.58 12.00 -18.41
N GLU A 6 -16.79 12.23 -17.90
CA GLU A 6 -16.99 12.93 -16.64
C GLU A 6 -16.43 12.08 -15.49
N ILE A 7 -15.39 12.58 -14.83
CA ILE A 7 -14.89 12.03 -13.57
C ILE A 7 -15.87 12.45 -12.47
N GLU A 8 -16.73 11.52 -12.05
CA GLU A 8 -17.61 11.70 -10.90
C GLU A 8 -16.81 11.45 -9.60
N VAL A 9 -16.56 12.51 -8.84
CA VAL A 9 -15.97 12.39 -7.49
C VAL A 9 -17.09 11.99 -6.53
N THR A 10 -17.16 10.70 -6.22
CA THR A 10 -18.21 10.13 -5.35
C THR A 10 -18.00 10.43 -3.87
N ASP A 11 -16.79 10.84 -3.46
CA ASP A 11 -16.48 11.19 -2.08
C ASP A 11 -15.58 12.43 -2.01
N LEU A 12 -16.20 13.60 -2.24
CA LEU A 12 -15.52 14.88 -2.09
C LEU A 12 -15.64 15.34 -0.64
N TRP A 13 -14.52 15.35 0.08
CA TRP A 13 -14.45 16.01 1.39
C TRP A 13 -14.73 17.51 1.22
N THR A 14 -15.88 17.98 1.71
CA THR A 14 -16.33 19.37 1.62
C THR A 14 -16.01 20.21 2.87
N GLY A 15 -15.32 19.62 3.85
CA GLY A 15 -14.89 20.32 5.05
C GLY A 15 -13.76 21.31 4.77
N GLY A 16 -13.69 22.40 5.54
CA GLY A 16 -12.58 23.35 5.44
C GLY A 16 -11.24 22.66 5.70
N ILE A 17 -10.27 22.85 4.80
CA ILE A 17 -8.88 22.40 5.02
C ILE A 17 -8.32 23.22 6.17
N THR A 18 -8.37 22.65 7.37
CA THR A 18 -7.69 23.18 8.54
C THR A 18 -6.34 22.47 8.66
N ALA A 19 -5.39 23.05 9.39
CA ALA A 19 -4.15 22.36 9.73
C ALA A 19 -4.38 21.04 10.51
N ASP A 20 -5.62 20.79 10.97
CA ASP A 20 -6.08 19.56 11.63
C ASP A 20 -6.51 18.45 10.63
N VAL A 21 -6.62 18.76 9.33
CA VAL A 21 -6.84 17.78 8.24
C VAL A 21 -5.54 17.66 7.45
N ARG A 22 -4.45 17.32 8.14
CA ARG A 22 -3.26 16.87 7.43
C ARG A 22 -3.52 15.45 6.96
N PRO A 23 -3.22 15.12 5.70
CA PRO A 23 -3.28 13.75 5.29
C PRO A 23 -2.28 12.95 6.13
N ALA A 24 -2.77 11.95 6.85
CA ALA A 24 -1.91 10.98 7.49
C ALA A 24 -1.51 9.91 6.48
N ASN A 25 -0.45 9.18 6.82
CA ASN A 25 -0.05 8.02 6.03
C ASN A 25 -0.77 6.76 6.53
N HIS A 26 -1.05 6.67 7.84
CA HIS A 26 -1.82 5.57 8.40
C HIS A 26 -2.73 6.01 9.54
N TYR A 27 -3.89 5.35 9.64
CA TYR A 27 -4.83 5.43 10.76
C TYR A 27 -5.19 4.01 11.20
N GLY A 28 -5.45 3.83 12.49
CA GLY A 28 -5.91 2.55 13.02
C GLY A 28 -6.36 2.69 14.47
N ALA A 29 -6.84 1.59 15.04
CA ALA A 29 -7.10 1.49 16.48
C ALA A 29 -5.98 0.66 17.11
N SER A 30 -5.43 1.15 18.22
CA SER A 30 -4.41 0.39 18.95
C SER A 30 -5.02 -0.83 19.63
N THR A 31 -4.36 -1.98 19.56
CA THR A 31 -4.73 -3.20 20.29
C THR A 31 -3.97 -3.32 21.60
N VAL A 32 -2.70 -2.89 21.59
CA VAL A 32 -1.84 -2.78 22.76
C VAL A 32 -1.22 -1.39 22.78
N LEU A 33 -1.19 -0.79 23.97
CA LEU A 33 -0.49 0.46 24.21
C LEU A 33 0.31 0.36 25.51
N THR A 34 1.62 0.55 25.41
CA THR A 34 2.54 0.71 26.54
C THR A 34 3.15 2.11 26.50
N ALA A 35 4.04 2.42 27.44
CA ALA A 35 4.73 3.71 27.44
C ALA A 35 5.45 3.97 26.11
N THR A 36 6.05 2.93 25.53
CA THR A 36 6.92 3.06 24.35
C THR A 36 6.47 2.27 23.14
N THR A 37 5.46 1.41 23.25
CA THR A 37 5.04 0.51 22.15
C THR A 37 3.55 0.67 21.89
N LEU A 38 3.20 0.79 20.61
CA LEU A 38 1.83 0.75 20.11
C LEU A 38 1.74 -0.42 19.13
N GLU A 39 0.81 -1.34 19.37
CA GLU A 39 0.48 -2.42 18.44
C GLU A 39 -0.92 -2.18 17.88
N PHE A 40 -1.16 -2.68 16.68
CA PHE A 40 -2.47 -2.66 16.03
C PHE A 40 -2.70 -3.96 15.27
N GLU A 41 -3.94 -4.19 14.84
CA GLU A 41 -4.25 -5.32 13.97
C GLU A 41 -4.18 -4.84 12.50
N PRO A 42 -3.18 -5.26 11.71
CA PRO A 42 -3.05 -4.85 10.31
C PRO A 42 -3.98 -5.63 9.38
N VAL A 43 -4.76 -6.58 9.91
CA VAL A 43 -5.65 -7.43 9.13
C VAL A 43 -7.10 -7.15 9.51
N GLN A 44 -7.93 -6.93 8.49
CA GLN A 44 -9.38 -6.93 8.62
C GLN A 44 -9.94 -7.97 7.67
N PHE A 45 -11.08 -8.57 8.02
CA PHE A 45 -11.71 -9.51 7.10
C PHE A 45 -13.22 -9.44 7.18
N VAL A 46 -13.84 -9.80 6.07
CA VAL A 46 -15.28 -9.92 5.92
C VAL A 46 -15.59 -11.32 5.42
N ILE A 47 -16.49 -12.00 6.11
CA ILE A 47 -17.00 -13.31 5.70
C ILE A 47 -18.29 -13.08 4.91
N THR A 48 -18.36 -13.66 3.72
CA THR A 48 -19.60 -13.75 2.94
C THR A 48 -19.91 -15.23 2.73
N SER A 49 -20.85 -15.75 3.51
CA SER A 49 -21.30 -17.15 3.41
C SER A 49 -22.78 -17.23 3.04
N PRO A 50 -23.11 -17.35 1.73
CA PRO A 50 -24.46 -17.66 1.30
C PRO A 50 -24.98 -19.00 1.86
N GLY A 51 -24.07 -19.95 2.15
CA GLY A 51 -24.39 -21.25 2.75
C GLY A 51 -24.72 -21.21 4.24
N GLY A 52 -24.38 -20.12 4.93
CA GLY A 52 -24.61 -19.94 6.36
C GLY A 52 -23.49 -20.47 7.26
N GLY A 53 -22.35 -20.83 6.71
CA GLY A 53 -21.12 -21.11 7.45
C GLY A 53 -20.73 -19.93 8.36
N ASP A 54 -20.38 -20.25 9.60
CA ASP A 54 -20.19 -19.29 10.69
C ASP A 54 -18.83 -19.45 11.38
N GLY A 55 -17.84 -20.00 10.67
CA GLY A 55 -16.47 -20.05 11.16
C GLY A 55 -15.80 -18.67 11.22
N THR A 56 -14.56 -18.65 11.65
CA THR A 56 -13.79 -17.39 11.84
C THR A 56 -12.41 -17.49 11.25
N LEU A 57 -11.82 -16.37 10.87
CA LEU A 57 -10.40 -16.26 10.51
C LEU A 57 -9.62 -15.66 11.69
N GLY A 58 -8.43 -16.18 11.98
CA GLY A 58 -7.59 -15.61 13.03
C GLY A 58 -6.19 -16.21 13.06
N THR A 59 -5.39 -15.80 14.06
CA THR A 59 -3.95 -16.11 14.16
C THR A 59 -3.21 -15.70 12.89
N PHE A 60 -2.95 -14.40 12.76
CA PHE A 60 -2.20 -13.88 11.62
C PHE A 60 -0.70 -13.94 11.88
N VAL A 61 0.06 -14.39 10.89
CA VAL A 61 1.52 -14.42 10.92
C VAL A 61 2.03 -13.63 9.73
N LEU A 62 2.53 -12.43 9.99
CA LEU A 62 3.03 -11.55 8.93
C LEU A 62 4.40 -12.06 8.44
N GLY A 63 4.62 -11.93 7.14
CA GLY A 63 5.95 -12.01 6.52
C GLY A 63 6.73 -10.70 6.69
N SER A 64 8.03 -10.73 6.37
CA SER A 64 8.90 -9.55 6.49
C SER A 64 8.77 -8.54 5.35
N ASP A 65 7.94 -8.83 4.34
CA ASP A 65 7.64 -7.92 3.21
C ASP A 65 6.15 -8.00 2.86
N VAL A 66 5.27 -8.14 3.87
CA VAL A 66 3.83 -8.07 3.61
C VAL A 66 3.51 -6.64 3.18
N ARG A 67 2.79 -6.51 2.07
CA ARG A 67 2.38 -5.23 1.49
C ARG A 67 0.87 -5.08 1.53
N PRO A 68 0.36 -3.85 1.41
CA PRO A 68 -1.08 -3.63 1.29
C PRO A 68 -1.70 -4.45 0.16
N GLN A 69 -2.70 -5.28 0.47
CA GLN A 69 -3.37 -6.14 -0.50
C GLN A 69 -4.73 -6.64 0.02
N VAL A 70 -5.56 -7.12 -0.91
CA VAL A 70 -6.79 -7.85 -0.61
C VAL A 70 -6.62 -9.31 -1.02
N ILE A 71 -6.65 -10.23 -0.06
CA ILE A 71 -6.62 -11.67 -0.28
C ILE A 71 -8.05 -12.20 -0.29
N THR A 72 -8.39 -13.02 -1.28
CA THR A 72 -9.70 -13.67 -1.35
C THR A 72 -9.55 -15.16 -1.13
N LEU A 73 -10.28 -15.70 -0.16
CA LEU A 73 -10.42 -17.12 0.11
C LEU A 73 -11.79 -17.58 -0.37
N THR A 74 -11.85 -18.68 -1.11
CA THR A 74 -13.10 -19.25 -1.61
C THR A 74 -13.13 -20.74 -1.34
N VAL A 75 -14.19 -21.25 -0.71
CA VAL A 75 -14.37 -22.71 -0.55
C VAL A 75 -14.49 -23.35 -1.92
N THR A 76 -13.66 -24.36 -2.18
CA THR A 76 -13.65 -25.15 -3.42
C THR A 76 -14.01 -26.62 -3.21
N ASP A 77 -13.97 -27.11 -1.96
CA ASP A 77 -14.41 -28.45 -1.57
C ASP A 77 -14.95 -28.43 -0.13
N ASP A 78 -16.23 -28.75 0.02
CA ASP A 78 -16.97 -28.83 1.29
C ASP A 78 -17.35 -30.28 1.67
N SER A 79 -16.75 -31.28 1.02
CA SER A 79 -17.11 -32.69 1.21
C SER A 79 -16.89 -33.23 2.62
N THR A 80 -16.03 -32.58 3.41
CA THR A 80 -15.73 -32.93 4.79
C THR A 80 -15.90 -31.72 5.72
N PRO A 81 -17.00 -31.65 6.49
CA PRO A 81 -17.24 -30.55 7.44
C PRO A 81 -16.10 -30.36 8.44
N GLY A 82 -15.64 -29.11 8.59
CA GLY A 82 -14.53 -28.71 9.44
C GLY A 82 -13.14 -28.92 8.83
N SER A 83 -13.07 -29.41 7.58
CA SER A 83 -11.85 -29.61 6.81
C SER A 83 -12.03 -29.13 5.36
N GLU A 84 -12.83 -28.10 5.15
CA GLU A 84 -13.10 -27.55 3.83
C GLU A 84 -11.81 -27.01 3.19
N VAL A 85 -11.69 -27.14 1.88
CA VAL A 85 -10.55 -26.65 1.09
C VAL A 85 -10.88 -25.28 0.52
N TRP A 86 -9.91 -24.37 0.61
CA TRP A 86 -10.06 -22.98 0.21
C TRP A 86 -9.01 -22.59 -0.81
N SER A 87 -9.43 -22.14 -1.99
CA SER A 87 -8.50 -21.49 -2.91
C SER A 87 -8.09 -20.13 -2.34
N VAL A 88 -6.81 -19.80 -2.44
CA VAL A 88 -6.24 -18.53 -1.99
C VAL A 88 -5.84 -17.68 -3.19
N GLU A 89 -6.34 -16.46 -3.28
CA GLU A 89 -6.01 -15.53 -4.36
C GLU A 89 -5.44 -14.22 -3.80
N SER A 90 -4.33 -13.76 -4.37
CA SER A 90 -3.69 -12.47 -4.04
C SER A 90 -3.28 -11.74 -5.32
N PRO A 91 -3.37 -10.41 -5.38
CA PRO A 91 -2.84 -9.63 -6.50
C PRO A 91 -1.30 -9.58 -6.53
N LEU A 92 -0.62 -9.94 -5.44
CA LEU A 92 0.84 -9.86 -5.30
C LEU A 92 1.56 -11.17 -5.59
N ALA A 93 0.83 -12.28 -5.73
CA ALA A 93 1.39 -13.59 -6.03
C ALA A 93 0.53 -14.28 -7.10
N PRO A 94 1.15 -14.89 -8.14
CA PRO A 94 0.40 -15.70 -9.10
C PRO A 94 -0.39 -16.80 -8.37
N LYS A 95 -1.63 -17.05 -8.82
CA LYS A 95 -2.50 -18.07 -8.22
C LYS A 95 -1.83 -19.45 -8.17
N ASP A 96 -1.09 -19.81 -9.21
CA ASP A 96 -0.41 -21.11 -9.30
C ASP A 96 0.71 -21.29 -8.25
N ASP A 97 1.13 -20.21 -7.59
CA ASP A 97 2.15 -20.22 -6.54
C ASP A 97 1.55 -20.28 -5.12
N LEU A 98 0.22 -20.18 -4.98
CA LEU A 98 -0.46 -20.19 -3.68
C LEU A 98 -1.12 -21.55 -3.44
N PRO A 99 -0.68 -22.33 -2.43
CA PRO A 99 -1.37 -23.56 -2.09
C PRO A 99 -2.78 -23.26 -1.55
N ASP A 100 -3.67 -24.23 -1.68
CA ASP A 100 -4.98 -24.16 -1.03
C ASP A 100 -4.83 -24.19 0.50
N ALA A 101 -5.72 -23.48 1.20
CA ALA A 101 -5.86 -23.57 2.65
C ALA A 101 -6.86 -24.66 3.03
N THR A 102 -6.82 -25.10 4.29
CA THR A 102 -7.77 -26.08 4.82
C THR A 102 -8.27 -25.62 6.18
N THR A 103 -9.58 -25.71 6.41
CA THR A 103 -10.17 -25.39 7.71
C THR A 103 -9.48 -26.19 8.84
N ALA A 104 -9.29 -25.54 9.98
CA ALA A 104 -8.60 -26.05 11.17
C ALA A 104 -7.11 -26.41 10.98
N VAL A 105 -6.53 -26.12 9.81
CA VAL A 105 -5.10 -26.27 9.53
C VAL A 105 -4.47 -24.89 9.39
N ALA A 106 -3.30 -24.70 10.02
CA ALA A 106 -2.55 -23.46 9.87
C ALA A 106 -2.05 -23.32 8.43
N TYR A 107 -2.48 -22.25 7.76
CA TYR A 107 -1.94 -21.85 6.48
C TYR A 107 -0.56 -21.24 6.71
N THR A 108 0.48 -22.01 6.39
CA THR A 108 1.87 -21.52 6.51
C THR A 108 2.13 -20.53 5.38
N LYS A 109 2.68 -19.36 5.70
CA LYS A 109 3.00 -18.35 4.69
C LYS A 109 3.82 -18.98 3.54
N PRO A 110 3.34 -18.94 2.28
CA PRO A 110 4.05 -19.55 1.15
C PRO A 110 5.27 -18.73 0.73
N ASN A 111 5.28 -17.43 1.02
CA ASN A 111 6.38 -16.50 0.76
C ASN A 111 6.27 -15.30 1.73
N GLU A 112 7.16 -14.31 1.60
CA GLU A 112 7.17 -13.13 2.49
C GLU A 112 6.09 -12.09 2.19
N LEU A 113 5.42 -12.17 1.03
CA LEU A 113 4.36 -11.24 0.62
C LEU A 113 3.00 -11.64 1.18
N ILE A 114 2.79 -12.93 1.48
CA ILE A 114 1.51 -13.49 1.91
C ILE A 114 1.57 -13.82 3.40
N LEU A 115 0.55 -13.41 4.16
CA LEU A 115 0.46 -13.76 5.58
C LEU A 115 0.06 -15.23 5.79
N GLY A 116 0.49 -15.80 6.91
CA GLY A 116 -0.08 -17.02 7.45
C GLY A 116 -1.36 -16.74 8.24
N PHE A 117 -2.31 -17.69 8.25
CA PHE A 117 -3.57 -17.57 8.97
C PHE A 117 -4.12 -18.94 9.38
N THR A 118 -5.15 -18.97 10.22
CA THR A 118 -5.92 -20.19 10.51
C THR A 118 -7.41 -19.92 10.35
N ILE A 119 -8.08 -20.74 9.53
CA ILE A 119 -9.54 -20.75 9.42
C ILE A 119 -10.07 -21.69 10.51
N THR A 120 -10.90 -21.19 11.40
CA THR A 120 -11.53 -21.98 12.47
C THR A 120 -12.94 -22.36 12.03
N ALA A 121 -13.27 -23.64 12.15
CA ALA A 121 -14.63 -24.13 11.90
C ALA A 121 -15.63 -23.52 12.89
N GLY A 122 -16.81 -23.17 12.40
CA GLY A 122 -17.93 -22.71 13.22
C GLY A 122 -18.86 -23.85 13.65
N GLY A 123 -20.07 -23.49 14.08
CA GLY A 123 -21.14 -24.45 14.38
C GLY A 123 -21.87 -24.94 13.12
N THR A 124 -21.89 -24.11 12.08
CA THR A 124 -22.43 -24.39 10.75
C THR A 124 -21.26 -24.58 9.78
N ALA A 125 -21.27 -25.69 9.06
CA ALA A 125 -20.22 -26.00 8.09
C ALA A 125 -20.21 -24.98 6.95
N TRP A 126 -19.02 -24.73 6.40
CA TRP A 126 -18.88 -23.94 5.19
C TRP A 126 -19.38 -24.74 3.98
N THR A 127 -19.84 -24.05 2.95
CA THR A 127 -20.26 -24.68 1.69
C THR A 127 -19.50 -24.15 0.50
N ASP A 128 -19.44 -24.92 -0.59
CA ASP A 128 -18.82 -24.49 -1.86
C ASP A 128 -19.30 -23.10 -2.30
N GLY A 129 -18.36 -22.22 -2.63
CA GLY A 129 -18.60 -20.82 -2.99
C GLY A 129 -18.75 -19.83 -1.82
N ASP A 130 -18.68 -20.27 -0.56
CA ASP A 130 -18.49 -19.36 0.57
C ASP A 130 -17.12 -18.65 0.45
N THR A 131 -17.07 -17.38 0.84
CA THR A 131 -15.85 -16.54 0.67
C THR A 131 -15.46 -15.79 1.93
N ILE A 132 -14.16 -15.56 2.08
CA ILE A 132 -13.58 -14.66 3.07
C ILE A 132 -12.68 -13.67 2.33
N VAL A 133 -12.98 -12.38 2.45
CA VAL A 133 -12.15 -11.30 1.91
C VAL A 133 -11.32 -10.74 3.04
N VAL A 134 -10.00 -10.74 2.89
CA VAL A 134 -9.02 -10.32 3.89
C VAL A 134 -8.30 -9.09 3.36
N ASP A 135 -8.52 -7.95 4.01
CA ASP A 135 -7.80 -6.71 3.74
C ASP A 135 -6.60 -6.61 4.68
N VAL A 136 -5.42 -6.41 4.09
CA VAL A 136 -4.13 -6.48 4.78
C VAL A 136 -3.44 -5.15 4.59
N ILE A 137 -3.25 -4.39 5.65
CA ILE A 137 -2.68 -3.04 5.64
C ILE A 137 -1.59 -2.94 6.73
N PRO A 138 -0.43 -3.59 6.53
CA PRO A 138 0.67 -3.53 7.47
C PRO A 138 1.43 -2.21 7.34
N PHE A 139 2.23 -1.90 8.35
CA PHE A 139 3.33 -0.97 8.14
C PHE A 139 4.44 -1.65 7.33
N LYS A 140 5.13 -0.86 6.52
CA LYS A 140 6.39 -1.30 5.91
C LYS A 140 7.49 -1.22 6.97
N GLN A 141 8.17 -2.33 7.25
CA GLN A 141 9.25 -2.39 8.24
C GLN A 141 10.26 -1.25 8.02
N ASP A 142 10.68 -0.62 9.13
CA ASP A 142 11.61 0.52 9.20
C ASP A 142 11.20 1.81 8.45
N ALA A 143 10.13 1.80 7.64
CA ALA A 143 9.73 2.93 6.81
C ALA A 143 9.16 4.13 7.58
N LEU A 144 8.85 3.95 8.87
CA LEU A 144 8.25 4.96 9.73
C LEU A 144 9.23 5.51 10.78
N ILE A 145 10.48 5.01 10.81
CA ILE A 145 11.53 5.52 11.69
C ILE A 145 11.74 7.03 11.44
N ASN A 146 11.89 7.80 12.53
CA ASN A 146 11.92 9.26 12.54
C ASN A 146 10.60 9.95 12.15
N GLY A 147 9.55 9.17 11.85
CA GLY A 147 8.18 9.66 11.76
C GLY A 147 7.60 10.02 13.13
N LEU A 148 6.33 10.40 13.11
CA LEU A 148 5.57 10.78 14.30
C LEU A 148 4.33 9.90 14.44
N VAL A 149 4.01 9.51 15.68
CA VAL A 149 2.73 8.89 16.03
C VAL A 149 1.95 9.80 16.97
N ILE A 150 0.65 9.89 16.73
CA ILE A 150 -0.35 10.53 17.60
C ILE A 150 -1.25 9.39 18.10
N PRO A 151 -1.09 8.92 19.35
CA PRO A 151 -1.76 7.70 19.80
C PRO A 151 -3.25 7.90 20.10
N ASP A 152 -3.69 9.13 20.33
CA ASP A 152 -5.10 9.52 20.38
C ASP A 152 -5.34 10.75 19.48
N VAL A 153 -5.70 10.48 18.23
CA VAL A 153 -6.01 11.52 17.24
C VAL A 153 -7.38 12.17 17.49
N VAL A 154 -8.22 11.61 18.37
CA VAL A 154 -9.54 12.17 18.63
C VAL A 154 -9.44 13.26 19.69
N ALA A 155 -8.84 12.97 20.85
CA ALA A 155 -8.76 13.93 21.95
C ALA A 155 -7.40 14.64 22.06
N LYS A 156 -6.29 14.06 21.55
CA LYS A 156 -4.91 14.54 21.77
C LYS A 156 -4.10 14.80 20.51
N ARG A 157 -4.72 15.37 19.47
CA ARG A 157 -4.13 15.69 18.15
C ARG A 157 -2.79 16.43 18.12
N ARG A 158 -2.38 17.08 19.22
CA ARG A 158 -1.12 17.84 19.31
C ARG A 158 -0.01 17.12 20.06
N ILE A 159 -0.33 16.00 20.70
CA ILE A 159 0.65 15.17 21.39
C ILE A 159 1.23 14.20 20.35
N GLN A 160 2.53 14.29 20.14
CA GLN A 160 3.26 13.58 19.10
C GLN A 160 4.48 12.92 19.70
N PHE A 161 4.75 11.70 19.27
CA PHE A 161 5.89 10.92 19.72
C PHE A 161 6.73 10.49 18.52
N VAL A 162 8.06 10.51 18.67
CA VAL A 162 8.98 10.16 17.59
C VAL A 162 9.14 8.64 17.54
N ILE A 163 8.89 8.07 16.38
CA ILE A 163 9.03 6.63 16.11
C ILE A 163 10.53 6.31 15.98
N THR A 164 11.01 5.34 16.75
CA THR A 164 12.39 4.85 16.74
C THR A 164 12.58 3.50 16.08
N ALA A 165 11.53 2.70 16.00
CA ALA A 165 11.47 1.44 15.27
C ALA A 165 10.02 1.16 14.86
N ASN A 166 9.82 0.44 13.76
CA ASN A 166 8.52 -0.10 13.41
C ASN A 166 8.67 -1.45 12.70
N ASP A 167 7.82 -2.38 13.10
CA ASP A 167 7.58 -3.63 12.39
C ASP A 167 6.24 -3.52 11.65
N GLU A 168 5.70 -4.63 11.14
CA GLU A 168 4.50 -4.66 10.30
C GLU A 168 3.20 -4.32 11.07
N ASP A 169 3.17 -4.58 12.37
CA ASP A 169 2.01 -4.45 13.26
C ASP A 169 2.27 -3.56 14.50
N SER A 170 3.46 -2.96 14.60
CA SER A 170 3.86 -2.24 15.79
C SER A 170 4.77 -1.04 15.54
N LEU A 171 4.70 -0.08 16.45
CA LEU A 171 5.56 1.09 16.53
C LEU A 171 6.24 1.12 17.89
N THR A 172 7.52 1.44 17.91
CA THR A 172 8.24 1.80 19.13
C THR A 172 8.61 3.29 19.07
N VAL A 173 8.32 4.02 20.14
CA VAL A 173 8.70 5.43 20.34
C VAL A 173 9.86 5.57 21.33
N ARG A 174 10.43 6.77 21.41
CA ARG A 174 11.55 7.07 22.32
C ARG A 174 11.22 6.73 23.78
N LEU A 175 12.18 6.11 24.48
CA LEU A 175 12.08 5.73 25.90
C LEU A 175 11.75 6.89 26.87
N SER A 176 12.02 8.14 26.48
CA SER A 176 11.70 9.32 27.30
C SER A 176 10.23 9.69 27.28
N ASP A 177 9.46 9.09 26.38
CA ASP A 177 8.09 9.44 26.09
C ASP A 177 7.17 8.34 26.65
N ASP A 178 6.13 8.71 27.38
CA ASP A 178 5.14 7.77 27.93
C ASP A 178 3.78 8.00 27.27
N MET A 179 3.49 7.20 26.24
CA MET A 179 2.22 7.28 25.51
C MET A 179 1.00 7.00 26.39
N THR A 180 1.15 6.24 27.48
CA THR A 180 0.01 5.86 28.35
C THR A 180 -0.52 7.01 29.19
N VAL A 181 0.22 8.13 29.27
CA VAL A 181 -0.25 9.37 29.90
C VAL A 181 -1.31 10.06 29.04
N ASP A 182 -1.24 9.91 27.72
CA ASP A 182 -2.04 10.66 26.76
C ASP A 182 -3.03 9.80 25.95
N ALA A 183 -2.87 8.48 25.95
CA ALA A 183 -3.75 7.57 25.24
C ALA A 183 -3.96 6.25 26.00
N VAL A 184 -4.97 5.49 25.61
CA VAL A 184 -5.25 4.14 26.06
C VAL A 184 -5.33 3.18 24.87
N ALA A 185 -5.20 1.88 25.13
CA ALA A 185 -5.51 0.87 24.11
C ALA A 185 -6.94 1.09 23.61
N THR A 186 -7.20 0.79 22.34
CA THR A 186 -8.42 1.07 21.56
C THR A 186 -8.59 2.50 21.07
N ASP A 187 -7.76 3.46 21.50
CA ASP A 187 -7.76 4.80 20.91
C ASP A 187 -7.33 4.74 19.44
N ILE A 188 -7.91 5.65 18.66
CA ILE A 188 -7.57 5.81 17.25
C ILE A 188 -6.27 6.58 17.16
N PHE A 189 -5.26 5.95 16.57
CA PHE A 189 -3.97 6.58 16.33
C PHE A 189 -3.85 7.12 14.91
N MET A 190 -2.86 7.98 14.72
CA MET A 190 -2.47 8.52 13.43
C MET A 190 -0.95 8.49 13.30
N VAL A 191 -0.45 8.03 12.16
CA VAL A 191 0.98 8.02 11.84
C VAL A 191 1.30 9.00 10.72
N ILE A 192 2.33 9.79 10.95
CA ILE A 192 2.95 10.69 9.99
C ILE A 192 4.32 10.12 9.67
N ALA A 193 4.49 9.53 8.47
CA ALA A 193 5.80 9.04 8.06
C ALA A 193 6.78 10.21 7.90
N PRO A 194 8.09 9.99 8.08
CA PRO A 194 9.08 11.03 7.86
C PRO A 194 8.96 11.60 6.44
N GLN A 195 8.93 12.93 6.33
CA GLN A 195 9.09 13.61 5.05
C GLN A 195 10.59 13.74 4.75
N GLU A 196 11.27 12.62 4.54
CA GLU A 196 12.67 12.67 4.17
C GLU A 196 12.88 12.08 2.78
N LEU A 197 13.27 12.94 1.84
CA LEU A 197 14.15 12.58 0.73
C LEU A 197 15.57 12.34 1.29
N SER A 198 15.71 11.46 2.30
CA SER A 198 17.02 11.08 2.84
C SER A 198 17.62 9.97 1.97
N TYR A 199 18.95 9.88 1.94
CA TYR A 199 19.71 8.95 1.10
C TYR A 199 19.59 9.23 -0.40
N GLY A 200 19.53 10.51 -0.78
CA GLY A 200 19.90 10.94 -2.13
C GLY A 200 21.32 10.46 -2.43
N TYR A 201 21.43 9.26 -2.98
CA TYR A 201 22.64 8.67 -3.50
C TYR A 201 22.76 9.20 -4.93
N ASP A 202 23.76 10.04 -5.18
CA ASP A 202 24.00 10.62 -6.50
C ASP A 202 24.38 9.56 -7.55
N GLY A 203 24.83 8.39 -7.09
CA GLY A 203 24.82 7.10 -7.78
C GLY A 203 25.46 7.04 -9.16
N LEU A 204 26.65 6.43 -9.23
CA LEU A 204 27.38 5.92 -10.41
C LEU A 204 27.64 6.93 -11.54
N ASP A 205 28.91 7.06 -11.95
CA ASP A 205 29.37 7.97 -13.02
C ASP A 205 28.69 7.77 -14.40
N ALA A 206 27.83 6.76 -14.56
CA ALA A 206 26.97 6.59 -15.73
C ALA A 206 25.75 5.70 -15.42
N LEU A 207 24.60 6.32 -15.14
CA LEU A 207 23.31 5.62 -15.19
C LEU A 207 23.01 5.20 -16.63
N THR A 208 22.52 3.98 -16.81
CA THR A 208 22.08 3.44 -18.10
C THR A 208 20.56 3.47 -18.20
N ASP A 209 20.02 3.33 -19.42
CA ASP A 209 18.58 3.20 -19.63
C ASP A 209 17.96 2.07 -18.79
N ALA A 210 18.68 0.95 -18.60
CA ALA A 210 18.19 -0.17 -17.82
C ALA A 210 17.93 0.20 -16.35
N ASP A 211 18.77 1.06 -15.77
CA ASP A 211 18.60 1.54 -14.39
C ASP A 211 17.32 2.38 -14.28
N TYR A 212 17.06 3.27 -15.23
CA TYR A 212 15.82 4.03 -15.28
C TYR A 212 14.59 3.13 -15.48
N LEU A 213 14.66 2.15 -16.37
CA LEU A 213 13.55 1.23 -16.63
C LEU A 213 13.20 0.40 -15.39
N GLN A 214 14.18 0.00 -14.59
CA GLN A 214 13.94 -0.65 -13.30
C GLN A 214 13.20 0.28 -12.33
N TYR A 215 13.66 1.53 -12.21
CA TYR A 215 13.03 2.53 -11.33
C TYR A 215 11.64 2.97 -11.80
N LEU A 216 11.34 2.84 -13.10
CA LEU A 216 10.04 3.19 -13.69
C LEU A 216 9.13 1.97 -13.87
N SER A 217 9.47 0.82 -13.27
CA SER A 217 8.60 -0.37 -13.25
C SER A 217 7.31 -0.08 -12.46
N PRO A 218 6.12 -0.19 -13.06
CA PRO A 218 4.86 -0.03 -12.32
C PRO A 218 4.74 -0.98 -11.13
N VAL A 219 5.37 -2.15 -11.20
CA VAL A 219 5.30 -3.20 -10.17
C VAL A 219 6.34 -2.99 -9.08
N ASP A 220 7.60 -2.74 -9.47
CA ASP A 220 8.75 -2.81 -8.55
C ASP A 220 9.36 -1.46 -8.21
N SER A 221 8.85 -0.36 -8.77
CA SER A 221 9.42 0.97 -8.53
C SER A 221 9.43 1.29 -7.04
N PRO A 222 10.56 1.76 -6.49
CA PRO A 222 10.59 2.28 -5.12
C PRO A 222 9.69 3.52 -4.96
N MET A 223 9.32 4.20 -6.05
CA MET A 223 8.35 5.30 -6.02
C MET A 223 6.92 4.84 -5.74
N ASN A 224 6.65 3.54 -5.78
CA ASN A 224 5.35 2.98 -5.35
C ASN A 224 5.07 3.29 -3.88
N ASP A 225 6.12 3.52 -3.08
CA ASP A 225 6.00 3.97 -1.70
C ASP A 225 5.46 5.40 -1.56
N LEU A 226 5.37 6.19 -2.64
CA LEU A 226 4.76 7.52 -2.63
C LEU A 226 3.23 7.44 -2.69
N PHE A 227 2.69 6.32 -3.17
CA PHE A 227 1.25 6.13 -3.27
C PHE A 227 0.60 6.14 -1.89
N GLY A 228 -0.55 6.80 -1.75
CA GLY A 228 -1.25 6.92 -0.46
C GLY A 228 -0.62 7.89 0.55
N LYS A 229 0.57 8.46 0.28
CA LYS A 229 1.21 9.46 1.15
C LYS A 229 0.72 10.89 0.93
N ASN A 230 -0.34 11.07 0.14
CA ASN A 230 -1.05 12.34 -0.06
C ASN A 230 -0.14 13.52 -0.44
N TYR A 231 0.85 13.28 -1.29
CA TYR A 231 1.70 14.34 -1.84
C TYR A 231 0.98 15.27 -2.83
N GLY A 232 -0.33 15.09 -3.03
CA GLY A 232 -1.10 15.81 -4.05
C GLY A 232 -0.64 15.41 -5.45
N LEU A 233 -0.42 16.40 -6.32
CA LEU A 233 0.12 16.17 -7.65
C LEU A 233 1.61 15.83 -7.58
N VAL A 234 1.96 14.57 -7.81
CA VAL A 234 3.35 14.13 -7.96
C VAL A 234 3.78 14.38 -9.40
N LYS A 235 4.89 15.12 -9.55
CA LYS A 235 5.54 15.36 -10.85
C LYS A 235 6.87 14.63 -10.91
N LEU A 236 7.06 13.83 -11.95
CA LEU A 236 8.25 13.04 -12.18
C LEU A 236 8.99 13.53 -13.43
N ALA A 237 10.31 13.36 -13.44
CA ALA A 237 11.17 13.69 -14.57
C ALA A 237 12.45 12.85 -14.51
N SER A 238 13.10 12.66 -15.66
CA SER A 238 14.49 12.18 -15.77
C SER A 238 15.37 13.26 -16.41
N PRO A 239 15.82 14.27 -15.63
CA PRO A 239 16.53 15.41 -16.19
C PRO A 239 17.76 15.00 -17.00
N GLY A 240 17.87 15.51 -18.24
CA GLY A 240 18.98 15.22 -19.14
C GLY A 240 18.93 13.86 -19.84
N VAL A 241 17.91 13.03 -19.57
CA VAL A 241 17.73 11.72 -20.22
C VAL A 241 16.68 11.82 -21.30
N THR A 242 17.11 11.70 -22.55
CA THR A 242 16.25 11.82 -23.73
C THR A 242 16.03 10.48 -24.43
N SER A 243 16.35 9.36 -23.77
CA SER A 243 16.08 8.03 -24.29
C SER A 243 14.58 7.80 -24.42
N THR A 244 14.14 7.43 -25.62
CA THR A 244 12.73 7.15 -25.90
C THR A 244 12.18 6.02 -25.02
N ALA A 245 12.99 5.00 -24.71
CA ALA A 245 12.56 3.89 -23.85
C ALA A 245 12.29 4.38 -22.42
N VAL A 246 13.17 5.21 -21.87
CA VAL A 246 13.03 5.79 -20.53
C VAL A 246 11.83 6.73 -20.46
N GLN A 247 11.66 7.62 -21.44
CA GLN A 247 10.56 8.58 -21.49
C GLN A 247 9.20 7.86 -21.55
N LYS A 248 9.06 6.82 -22.39
CA LYS A 248 7.84 6.00 -22.47
C LYS A 248 7.55 5.21 -21.20
N ALA A 249 8.58 4.66 -20.56
CA ALA A 249 8.40 3.99 -19.27
C ALA A 249 7.96 4.99 -18.18
N GLY A 250 8.48 6.22 -18.22
CA GLY A 250 8.08 7.29 -17.30
C GLY A 250 6.63 7.72 -17.48
N GLU A 251 6.19 7.84 -18.73
CA GLU A 251 4.80 8.11 -19.08
C GLU A 251 3.87 6.97 -18.62
N ALA A 252 4.20 5.72 -18.95
CA ALA A 252 3.41 4.56 -18.54
C ALA A 252 3.33 4.41 -17.00
N TYR A 253 4.44 4.68 -16.30
CA TYR A 253 4.45 4.70 -14.84
C TYR A 253 3.56 5.80 -14.28
N ALA A 254 3.67 7.01 -14.83
CA ALA A 254 2.86 8.15 -14.40
C ALA A 254 1.37 7.91 -14.67
N GLU A 255 1.01 7.34 -15.82
CA GLU A 255 -0.36 6.94 -16.15
C GLU A 255 -0.89 5.90 -15.15
N ALA A 256 -0.13 4.84 -14.89
CA ALA A 256 -0.51 3.79 -13.94
C ALA A 256 -0.70 4.30 -12.50
N ARG A 257 -0.12 5.46 -12.15
CA ARG A 257 -0.14 6.04 -10.80
C ARG A 257 -0.92 7.37 -10.71
N ASN A 258 -1.51 7.84 -11.80
CA ASN A 258 -2.14 9.15 -11.92
C ASN A 258 -1.20 10.31 -11.49
N TYR A 259 0.05 10.26 -11.96
CA TYR A 259 1.07 11.28 -11.76
C TYR A 259 1.32 12.08 -13.04
N GLN A 260 2.06 13.19 -12.95
CA GLN A 260 2.51 13.93 -14.13
C GLN A 260 3.94 13.55 -14.49
N TRP A 261 4.17 13.13 -15.73
CA TRP A 261 5.51 12.95 -16.29
C TRP A 261 5.93 14.19 -17.09
N ARG A 262 7.17 14.65 -16.87
CA ARG A 262 7.79 15.70 -17.69
C ARG A 262 8.68 15.08 -18.75
N ILE A 263 8.30 15.27 -20.01
CA ILE A 263 9.12 14.89 -21.16
C ILE A 263 10.31 15.84 -21.31
N GLU A 264 11.51 15.30 -21.54
CA GLU A 264 12.71 16.08 -21.87
C GLU A 264 12.95 16.06 -23.39
N ILE A 265 13.09 17.24 -23.99
CA ILE A 265 13.35 17.38 -25.42
C ILE A 265 14.86 17.25 -25.68
N PRO A 266 15.29 16.40 -26.63
CA PRO A 266 16.68 16.31 -27.04
C PRO A 266 17.31 17.66 -27.39
N SER A 267 18.52 17.93 -26.86
CA SER A 267 19.20 19.23 -27.07
C SER A 267 19.54 19.57 -28.53
N ASN A 268 19.54 18.57 -29.42
CA ASN A 268 19.71 18.76 -30.86
C ASN A 268 18.42 19.21 -31.56
N ILE A 269 17.27 19.15 -30.90
CA ILE A 269 16.00 19.71 -31.37
C ILE A 269 15.95 21.18 -30.93
N THR A 270 15.99 22.09 -31.90
CA THR A 270 16.11 23.53 -31.65
C THR A 270 14.92 24.35 -32.16
N GLN A 271 13.99 23.70 -32.86
CA GLN A 271 12.77 24.32 -33.39
C GLN A 271 11.55 23.78 -32.65
N GLU A 272 10.53 24.62 -32.49
CA GLU A 272 9.27 24.29 -31.83
C GLU A 272 8.51 23.19 -32.58
N THR A 273 8.47 23.24 -33.91
CA THR A 273 7.81 22.22 -34.76
C THR A 273 8.44 20.85 -34.56
N ASP A 274 9.77 20.78 -34.52
CA ASP A 274 10.51 19.54 -34.37
C ASP A 274 10.34 18.96 -32.95
N ALA A 275 10.13 19.83 -31.94
CA ALA A 275 9.82 19.42 -30.58
C ALA A 275 8.39 18.87 -30.46
N GLU A 276 7.42 19.48 -31.15
CA GLU A 276 6.05 18.98 -31.23
C GLU A 276 5.99 17.61 -31.92
N GLU A 277 6.68 17.44 -33.05
CA GLU A 277 6.83 16.15 -33.73
C GLU A 277 7.48 15.10 -32.81
N HIS A 278 8.52 15.47 -32.06
CA HIS A 278 9.15 14.55 -31.12
C HIS A 278 8.17 14.03 -30.06
N VAL A 279 7.38 14.93 -29.46
CA VAL A 279 6.38 14.55 -28.45
C VAL A 279 5.30 13.67 -29.08
N ASN A 280 4.70 14.10 -30.19
CA ASN A 280 3.55 13.40 -30.77
C ASN A 280 3.93 12.07 -31.44
N ASP A 281 5.04 12.03 -32.17
CA ASP A 281 5.39 10.90 -33.03
C ASP A 281 6.37 9.92 -32.36
N THR A 282 7.24 10.41 -31.48
CA THR A 282 8.29 9.58 -30.86
C THR A 282 7.86 9.06 -29.49
N ILE A 283 7.46 9.96 -28.59
CA ILE A 283 7.10 9.61 -27.22
C ILE A 283 5.65 9.12 -27.16
N GLY A 284 4.73 9.86 -27.76
CA GLY A 284 3.30 9.70 -27.54
C GLY A 284 2.79 10.85 -26.68
N ARG A 285 1.55 11.27 -26.92
CA ARG A 285 0.88 12.28 -26.12
C ARG A 285 -0.01 11.58 -25.11
N ASN A 286 0.23 11.82 -23.82
CA ASN A 286 -0.74 11.48 -22.79
C ASN A 286 -1.80 12.60 -22.75
N ASP A 287 -3.00 12.30 -23.24
CA ASP A 287 -4.11 13.26 -23.29
C ASP A 287 -4.85 13.42 -21.94
N PHE A 288 -4.38 12.77 -20.86
CA PHE A 288 -4.93 12.96 -19.52
C PHE A 288 -4.28 14.15 -18.82
N GLY A 289 -4.97 15.29 -18.87
CA GLY A 289 -4.68 16.52 -18.11
C GLY A 289 -5.95 17.27 -17.75
#